data_AF-A0A2C6E6P2-F1
#
_entry.id   AF-A0A2C6E6P2-F1
#
_cell.length_a   1.000
_cell.length_b   1.000
_cell.length_c   1.000
_cell.angle_alpha   90.00
_cell.angle_beta   90.00
_cell.angle_gamma   90.00
#
_symmetry.space_group_name_H-M   'P 1'
#
loop_
_entity.id
_entity.type
_entity.pdbx_description
1 polymer ?
#
loop_
_entity_poly.entity_id
_entity_poly.type
_entity_poly.pdbx_seq_one_letter_code
_entity_poly.pdbx_strand_id
1 'polypeptide(L)'
;MELDIKSLALWGVLGIAVGGGIYGAYVKLFGKAVKTQGQSYISLIECTGLQESYDKTELIEFLKKYQENKEEIKKSDAVLTGVNAVISQNSQPKAAGMGIPLSMCIENLEKRLAELES
;
A
#
# COMPACT_ATOMS: atom_id res chain seq x y z
N MET A 1 31.70 -41.54 1.71
CA MET A 1 30.91 -40.52 0.99
C MET A 1 31.58 -39.19 1.31
N GLU A 2 32.62 -38.83 0.56
CA GLU A 2 33.31 -37.55 0.72
C GLU A 2 32.43 -36.48 0.05
N LEU A 3 31.50 -35.92 0.82
CA LEU A 3 30.78 -34.71 0.42
C LEU A 3 31.83 -33.60 0.32
N ASP A 4 32.26 -33.32 -0.90
CA ASP A 4 33.23 -32.29 -1.23
C ASP A 4 32.77 -30.96 -0.60
N ILE A 5 33.49 -30.52 0.42
CA ILE A 5 33.22 -29.31 1.21
C ILE A 5 33.12 -28.08 0.30
N LYS A 6 33.77 -28.11 -0.87
CA LYS A 6 33.67 -27.06 -1.90
C LYS A 6 32.29 -27.01 -2.56
N SER A 7 31.65 -28.16 -2.75
CA SER A 7 30.28 -28.25 -3.26
C SER A 7 29.28 -27.70 -2.24
N LEU A 8 29.44 -28.06 -0.96
CA LEU A 8 28.58 -27.56 0.12
C LEU A 8 28.69 -26.03 0.30
N ALA A 9 29.90 -25.48 0.17
CA ALA A 9 30.14 -24.04 0.22
C ALA A 9 29.54 -23.31 -0.98
N LEU A 10 29.60 -23.88 -2.19
CA LEU A 10 29.02 -23.29 -3.39
C LEU A 10 27.49 -23.20 -3.30
N TRP A 11 26.84 -24.28 -2.85
CA TRP A 11 25.40 -24.31 -2.61
C TRP A 11 24.99 -23.45 -1.42
N GLY A 12 25.82 -23.34 -0.39
CA GLY A 12 25.61 -22.41 0.73
C GLY A 12 25.64 -20.94 0.30
N VAL A 13 26.61 -20.56 -0.53
CA VAL A 13 26.71 -19.18 -1.07
C VAL A 13 25.57 -18.88 -2.05
N LEU A 14 25.22 -19.82 -2.92
CA LEU A 14 24.05 -19.70 -3.80
C LEU A 14 22.74 -19.61 -3.01
N GLY A 15 22.60 -20.40 -1.94
CA GLY A 15 21.44 -20.35 -1.05
C GLY A 15 21.31 -19.02 -0.31
N ILE A 16 22.41 -18.44 0.16
CA ILE A 16 22.43 -17.12 0.82
C ILE A 16 22.17 -16.00 -0.20
N ALA A 17 22.74 -16.08 -1.40
CA ALA A 17 22.55 -15.06 -2.44
C ALA A 17 21.10 -15.03 -2.97
N VAL A 18 20.52 -16.20 -3.24
CA VAL A 18 19.13 -16.32 -3.73
C VAL A 18 18.13 -16.05 -2.59
N GLY A 19 18.41 -16.57 -1.39
CA GLY A 19 17.59 -16.31 -0.20
C GLY A 19 17.58 -14.84 0.22
N GLY A 20 18.74 -14.18 0.20
CA GLY A 20 18.88 -12.76 0.54
C GLY A 20 18.26 -11.82 -0.50
N GLY A 21 18.34 -12.16 -1.79
CA GLY A 21 17.78 -11.34 -2.87
C GLY A 21 16.26 -11.28 -2.84
N ILE A 22 15.60 -12.44 -2.75
CA ILE A 22 14.13 -12.53 -2.78
C ILE A 22 13.53 -12.04 -1.45
N TYR A 23 14.13 -12.41 -0.31
CA TYR A 23 13.69 -11.93 1.00
C TYR A 23 13.91 -10.41 1.15
N GLY A 24 15.04 -9.88 0.70
CA GLY A 24 15.31 -8.44 0.70
C GLY A 24 14.33 -7.66 -0.19
N ALA A 25 13.98 -8.20 -1.37
CA ALA A 25 12.96 -7.62 -2.23
C ALA A 25 11.57 -7.62 -1.56
N TYR A 26 11.21 -8.72 -0.89
CA TYR A 26 9.96 -8.83 -0.14
C TYR A 26 9.87 -7.79 0.98
N VAL A 27 10.90 -7.70 1.84
CA VAL A 27 10.95 -6.71 2.94
C VAL A 27 10.89 -5.28 2.41
N LYS A 28 11.57 -4.99 1.29
CA LYS A 28 11.55 -3.65 0.68
C LYS A 28 10.18 -3.29 0.11
N LEU A 29 9.51 -4.23 -0.57
CA LEU A 29 8.16 -4.02 -1.13
C LEU A 29 7.13 -3.85 -0.02
N PHE A 30 7.15 -4.74 0.98
CA PHE A 30 6.26 -4.64 2.13
C PHE A 30 6.51 -3.36 2.92
N GLY A 31 7.77 -2.99 3.16
CA GLY A 31 8.13 -1.73 3.83
C GLY A 31 7.63 -0.50 3.07
N LYS A 32 7.74 -0.48 1.74
CA LYS A 32 7.16 0.60 0.92
C LYS A 32 5.64 0.61 1.03
N ALA A 33 4.98 -0.55 0.97
CA ALA A 33 3.54 -0.65 1.14
C ALA A 33 3.08 -0.12 2.50
N VAL A 34 3.69 -0.55 3.61
CA VAL A 34 3.36 -0.04 4.96
C VAL A 34 3.53 1.48 5.05
N LYS A 35 4.58 2.05 4.46
CA LYS A 35 4.77 3.50 4.40
C LYS A 35 3.63 4.19 3.64
N THR A 36 3.30 3.70 2.45
CA THR A 36 2.20 4.24 1.63
C THR A 36 0.85 4.10 2.34
N GLN A 37 0.64 3.03 3.11
CA GLN A 37 -0.51 2.85 4.00
C GLN A 37 -0.59 3.97 5.04
N GLY A 38 0.51 4.24 5.75
CA GLY A 38 0.57 5.33 6.72
C GLY A 38 0.23 6.69 6.11
N GLN A 39 0.71 6.95 4.89
CA GLN A 39 0.33 8.16 4.14
C GLN A 39 -1.15 8.17 3.76
N SER A 40 -1.69 7.04 3.32
CA SER A 40 -3.12 6.89 2.97
C SER A 40 -4.03 7.10 4.17
N TYR A 41 -3.61 6.68 5.36
CA TYR A 41 -4.32 6.95 6.61
C TYR A 41 -4.36 8.44 6.94
N ILE A 42 -3.23 9.15 6.79
CA ILE A 42 -3.17 10.61 6.94
C ILE A 42 -4.11 11.28 5.94
N SER A 43 -4.08 10.85 4.67
CA SER A 43 -4.99 11.36 3.64
C SER A 43 -6.46 11.07 3.94
N LEU A 44 -6.78 9.95 4.59
CA LEU A 44 -8.15 9.66 5.02
C LEU A 44 -8.62 10.61 6.12
N ILE A 45 -7.76 10.94 7.09
CA ILE A 45 -8.05 11.93 8.12
C ILE A 45 -8.24 13.32 7.48
N GLU A 46 -7.33 13.72 6.60
CA GLU A 46 -7.41 14.98 5.83
C GLU A 46 -8.73 15.04 5.05
N CYS A 47 -9.06 13.99 4.30
CA CYS A 47 -10.32 13.88 3.56
C CYS A 47 -11.54 14.03 4.46
N THR A 48 -11.54 13.38 5.63
CA THR A 48 -12.65 13.42 6.58
C THR A 48 -12.82 14.84 7.14
N GLY A 49 -11.72 15.54 7.44
CA GLY A 49 -11.77 16.93 7.88
C GLY A 49 -12.32 17.88 6.81
N LEU A 50 -12.05 17.59 5.54
CA LEU A 50 -12.55 18.38 4.41
C LEU A 50 -14.04 18.11 4.10
N GLN A 51 -14.68 17.12 4.71
CA GLN A 51 -16.11 16.84 4.50
C GLN A 51 -17.03 17.96 4.99
N GLU A 52 -16.54 18.85 5.86
CA GLU A 52 -17.29 20.03 6.31
C GLU A 52 -16.76 21.33 5.70
N SER A 53 -15.64 21.29 4.97
CA SER A 53 -15.08 22.48 4.32
C SER A 53 -15.99 22.95 3.18
N TYR A 54 -16.09 24.28 3.04
CA TYR A 54 -16.74 24.98 1.92
C TYR A 54 -15.70 25.61 0.97
N ASP A 55 -14.42 25.49 1.28
CA ASP A 55 -13.36 26.02 0.44
C ASP A 55 -13.09 25.06 -0.74
N LYS A 56 -13.56 25.48 -1.92
CA LYS A 56 -13.36 24.73 -3.17
C LYS A 56 -11.89 24.56 -3.52
N THR A 57 -11.04 25.52 -3.18
CA THR A 57 -9.61 25.48 -3.52
C THR A 57 -8.94 24.36 -2.75
N GLU A 58 -9.23 24.27 -1.45
CA GLU A 58 -8.72 23.23 -0.56
C GLU A 58 -9.17 21.83 -1.00
N LEU A 59 -10.44 21.69 -1.41
CA LEU A 59 -10.98 20.44 -1.97
C LEU A 59 -10.27 20.03 -3.26
N ILE A 60 -10.09 20.95 -4.20
CA ILE A 60 -9.44 20.67 -5.49
C ILE A 60 -7.97 20.30 -5.29
N GLU A 61 -7.25 21.02 -4.42
CA GLU A 61 -5.84 20.74 -4.12
C GLU A 61 -5.67 19.34 -3.52
N PHE A 62 -6.54 18.99 -2.56
CA PHE A 62 -6.55 17.66 -1.96
C PHE A 62 -6.86 16.55 -2.99
N LEU A 63 -7.89 16.73 -3.82
CA LEU A 63 -8.26 15.77 -4.86
C LEU A 63 -7.13 15.55 -5.88
N LYS A 64 -6.43 16.63 -6.27
CA LYS A 64 -5.27 16.54 -7.17
C LYS A 64 -4.12 15.74 -6.55
N LYS A 65 -3.77 16.04 -5.30
CA LYS A 65 -2.76 15.31 -4.53
C LYS A 65 -3.11 13.82 -4.40
N TYR A 66 -4.38 13.49 -4.23
CA TYR A 66 -4.84 12.09 -4.22
C TYR A 66 -4.65 11.43 -5.59
N GLN A 67 -5.03 12.08 -6.69
CA GLN A 67 -4.89 11.51 -8.04
C GLN A 67 -3.44 11.14 -8.37
N GLU A 68 -2.48 11.98 -7.97
CA GLU A 68 -1.05 11.74 -8.19
C GLU A 68 -0.55 10.45 -7.50
N ASN A 69 -1.18 10.07 -6.38
CA ASN A 69 -0.74 8.95 -5.54
C ASN A 69 -1.64 7.71 -5.62
N LYS A 70 -2.79 7.79 -6.30
CA LYS A 70 -3.83 6.74 -6.35
C LYS A 70 -3.29 5.36 -6.72
N GLU A 71 -2.41 5.28 -7.70
CA GLU A 71 -1.84 4.01 -8.17
C GLU A 71 -0.85 3.40 -7.17
N GLU A 72 -0.09 4.21 -6.43
CA GLU A 72 0.79 3.69 -5.37
C GLU A 72 -0.02 3.13 -4.20
N ILE A 73 -1.13 3.77 -3.85
CA ILE A 73 -2.04 3.31 -2.80
C ILE A 73 -2.65 1.96 -3.16
N LYS A 74 -3.14 1.79 -4.40
CA LYS A 74 -3.67 0.49 -4.88
C LYS A 74 -2.61 -0.61 -4.83
N LYS A 75 -1.37 -0.32 -5.26
CA LYS A 75 -0.26 -1.28 -5.20
C LYS A 75 0.05 -1.68 -3.75
N SER A 76 0.05 -0.72 -2.84
CA SER A 76 0.24 -0.97 -1.41
C SER A 76 -0.84 -1.90 -0.85
N ASP A 77 -2.11 -1.62 -1.11
CA ASP A 77 -3.24 -2.45 -0.64
C ASP A 77 -3.16 -3.88 -1.17
N ALA A 78 -2.77 -4.05 -2.44
CA ALA A 78 -2.56 -5.37 -3.04
C ALA A 78 -1.42 -6.14 -2.34
N VAL A 79 -0.29 -5.49 -2.06
CA VAL A 79 0.83 -6.09 -1.32
C VAL A 79 0.38 -6.51 0.08
N LEU A 80 -0.31 -5.64 0.81
CA LEU A 80 -0.76 -5.92 2.17
C LEU A 80 -1.79 -7.03 2.23
N THR A 81 -2.73 -7.04 1.28
CA THR A 81 -3.72 -8.12 1.15
C THR A 81 -3.02 -9.45 0.86
N GLY A 82 -2.03 -9.46 -0.04
CA GLY A 82 -1.23 -10.65 -0.33
C GLY A 82 -0.46 -11.16 0.90
N VAL A 83 0.21 -10.26 1.63
CA VAL A 83 0.91 -10.62 2.87
C VAL A 83 -0.05 -11.15 3.94
N ASN A 84 -1.21 -10.50 4.10
CA ASN A 84 -2.22 -10.92 5.07
C ASN A 84 -2.79 -12.32 4.73
N ALA A 85 -2.98 -12.61 3.44
CA ALA A 85 -3.41 -13.93 2.97
C ALA A 85 -2.37 -15.03 3.27
N VAL A 86 -1.08 -14.73 3.10
CA VAL A 86 0.01 -15.68 3.40
C VAL A 86 0.15 -15.92 4.90
N ILE A 87 0.09 -14.87 5.72
CA ILE A 87 0.23 -14.98 7.18
C ILE A 87 -0.98 -15.68 7.80
N SER A 88 -2.18 -15.35 7.35
CA SER A 88 -3.39 -15.81 8.04
C SER A 88 -3.76 -17.27 7.75
N GLN A 89 -3.07 -17.97 6.83
CA GLN A 89 -3.09 -19.40 6.44
C GLN A 89 -4.45 -20.16 6.33
N ASN A 90 -5.56 -19.59 6.79
CA ASN A 90 -6.89 -20.21 6.96
C ASN A 90 -8.04 -19.18 6.97
N SER A 91 -7.77 -17.88 6.81
CA SER A 91 -8.83 -16.88 6.63
C SER A 91 -8.88 -16.42 5.18
N GLN A 92 -10.10 -16.22 4.65
CA GLN A 92 -10.30 -15.58 3.35
C GLN A 92 -9.45 -14.29 3.26
N PRO A 93 -8.81 -14.00 2.11
CA PRO A 93 -8.05 -12.77 1.93
C PRO A 93 -8.99 -11.59 2.20
N LYS A 94 -8.85 -10.97 3.37
CA LYS A 94 -9.56 -9.72 3.66
C LYS A 94 -8.78 -8.62 2.99
N ALA A 95 -9.49 -7.79 2.21
CA ALA A 95 -8.94 -6.55 1.70
C ALA A 95 -8.31 -5.79 2.88
N ALA A 96 -7.00 -5.62 2.84
CA ALA A 96 -6.21 -4.96 3.87
C ALA A 96 -5.60 -3.71 3.25
N GLY A 97 -5.85 -2.56 3.84
CA GLY A 97 -5.59 -1.30 3.13
C GLY A 97 -6.42 -0.14 3.64
N MET A 98 -5.98 1.08 3.32
CA MET A 98 -6.76 2.31 3.50
C MET A 98 -7.27 2.84 2.15
N GLY A 99 -6.93 2.20 1.03
CA GLY A 99 -7.34 2.68 -0.29
C GLY A 99 -8.86 2.66 -0.50
N ILE A 100 -9.56 1.61 -0.02
CA ILE A 100 -11.03 1.54 -0.09
C ILE A 100 -11.70 2.67 0.71
N PRO A 101 -11.47 2.80 2.04
CA PRO A 101 -12.11 3.88 2.80
C PRO A 101 -11.72 5.27 2.30
N LEU A 102 -10.48 5.46 1.85
CA LEU A 102 -10.04 6.71 1.23
C LEU A 102 -10.77 6.99 -0.08
N SER A 103 -10.92 6.00 -0.97
CA SER A 103 -11.65 6.17 -2.23
C SER A 103 -13.11 6.56 -1.98
N MET A 104 -13.77 5.93 -1.00
CA MET A 104 -15.14 6.29 -0.64
C MET A 104 -15.24 7.74 -0.11
N CYS A 105 -14.27 8.17 0.68
CA CYS A 105 -14.22 9.55 1.16
C CYS A 105 -14.02 10.54 0.01
N ILE A 106 -13.11 10.23 -0.93
CA ILE A 106 -12.83 11.04 -2.12
C ILE A 106 -14.08 11.19 -3.00
N GLU A 107 -14.79 10.09 -3.28
CA GLU A 107 -16.03 10.11 -4.05
C GLU A 107 -17.10 11.02 -3.42
N ASN A 108 -17.15 11.08 -2.09
CA ASN A 108 -18.05 11.99 -1.39
C ASN A 108 -17.61 13.45 -1.52
N LEU A 109 -16.30 13.73 -1.45
CA LEU A 109 -15.77 15.08 -1.67
C LEU A 109 -16.02 15.55 -3.12
N GLU A 110 -15.84 14.68 -4.11
CA GLU A 110 -16.12 14.98 -5.52
C GLU A 110 -17.59 15.34 -5.73
N LYS A 111 -18.52 14.59 -5.13
CA LYS A 111 -19.96 14.91 -5.17
C LYS A 111 -20.26 16.28 -4.55
N ARG A 112 -19.70 16.56 -3.38
CA ARG A 112 -19.88 17.86 -2.70
C ARG A 112 -19.32 19.02 -3.52
N LEU A 113 -18.14 18.84 -4.14
CA LEU A 113 -17.56 19.87 -4.99
C LEU A 113 -18.50 20.20 -6.17
N ALA A 114 -19.10 19.18 -6.80
CA ALA A 114 -20.08 19.38 -7.86
C ALA A 114 -21.35 20.12 -7.37
N GLU A 115 -21.84 19.83 -6.16
CA GLU A 115 -22.96 20.54 -5.53
C GLU A 115 -22.63 22.01 -5.23
N LEU A 116 -21.38 22.33 -4.87
CA LEU A 116 -20.96 23.72 -4.65
C LEU A 116 -20.79 24.50 -5.96
N GLU A 117 -20.59 23.81 -7.08
CA GLU A 117 -20.45 24.40 -8.43
C GLU A 117 -21.78 24.66 -9.16
N SER A 118 -22.88 24.02 -8.72
CA SER A 118 -24.25 24.25 -9.21
C SER A 118 -24.92 25.46 -8.56
#